data_AF-A0A1D8JJK8-F1
#
_entry.id   AF-A0A1D8JJK8-F1
#
_cell.length_a   1.000
_cell.length_b   1.000
_cell.length_c   1.000
_cell.angle_alpha   90.00
_cell.angle_beta   90.00
_cell.angle_gamma   90.00
#
_symmetry.space_group_name_H-M   'P 1'
#
loop_
_entity.id
_entity.type
_entity.pdbx_description
1 polymer ?
#
loop_
_entity_poly.entity_id
_entity_poly.type
_entity_poly.pdbx_seq_one_letter_code
_entity_poly.pdbx_strand_id
1 'polypeptide(L)' 'MMIVSFLLIGWILSWFKFNDMFIQAVKELFRKEISIASYYFVFFCIGITGDVILFFQGKYPI' A
#
# COMPACT_ATOMS: atom_id res chain seq x y z
N MET A 1 -1.27 -14.68 1.05
CA MET A 1 -1.45 -13.50 1.90
C MET A 1 -1.21 -12.26 1.08
N MET A 2 -2.27 -11.57 0.66
CA MET A 2 -2.17 -10.43 -0.24
C MET A 2 -1.46 -9.23 0.38
N ILE A 3 -1.52 -9.07 1.71
CA ILE A 3 -0.73 -8.09 2.47
C ILE A 3 0.75 -8.10 2.05
N VAL A 4 1.38 -9.27 2.03
CA VAL A 4 2.80 -9.42 1.71
C VAL A 4 3.06 -9.04 0.25
N SER A 5 2.18 -9.44 -0.66
CA SER A 5 2.29 -9.11 -2.09
C SER A 5 2.21 -7.61 -2.35
N PHE A 6 1.26 -6.91 -1.72
CA PHE A 6 1.13 -5.45 -1.89
C PHE A 6 2.26 -4.66 -1.24
N LEU A 7 2.78 -5.12 -0.10
CA LEU A 7 3.98 -4.53 0.51
C LEU A 7 5.22 -4.72 -0.36
N LEU A 8 5.40 -5.89 -0.97
CA LEU A 8 6.47 -6.16 -1.93
C LEU A 8 6.38 -5.26 -3.16
N ILE A 9 5.17 -5.08 -3.69
CA ILE A 9 4.93 -4.13 -4.80
C ILE A 9 5.32 -2.71 -4.37
N GLY A 10 4.87 -2.25 -3.20
CA GLY A 10 5.25 -0.95 -2.64
C GLY A 10 6.76 -0.78 -2.48
N TRP A 11 7.46 -1.84 -2.08
CA TRP A 11 8.92 -1.86 -1.94
C TRP A 11 9.65 -1.81 -3.29
N ILE A 12 9.22 -2.61 -4.27
CA ILE A 12 9.76 -2.57 -5.64
C ILE A 12 9.55 -1.19 -6.27
N LEU A 13 8.37 -0.59 -6.10
CA LEU A 13 8.07 0.77 -6.55
C LEU A 13 8.99 1.81 -5.90
N SER A 14 9.38 1.60 -4.64
CA SER A 14 10.32 2.48 -3.95
C SER A 14 11.72 2.50 -4.60
N TRP A 15 12.12 1.47 -5.35
CA TRP A 15 13.39 1.47 -6.09
C TRP A 15 13.39 2.51 -7.22
N PHE A 16 12.22 2.83 -7.77
CA PHE A 16 12.03 3.84 -8.80
C PHE A 16 11.76 5.24 -8.23
N LYS A 17 11.99 5.45 -6.93
CA LYS A 17 11.62 6.67 -6.19
C LYS A 17 10.13 7.01 -6.24
N PHE A 18 9.27 6.01 -6.48
CA PHE A 18 7.82 6.21 -6.53
C PHE A 18 7.26 6.68 -5.18
N ASN A 19 7.90 6.29 -4.07
CA ASN A 19 7.59 6.77 -2.74
C ASN A 19 7.64 8.31 -2.66
N ASP A 20 8.64 8.96 -3.25
CA ASP A 20 8.77 10.42 -3.23
C ASP A 20 7.68 11.09 -4.07
N MET A 21 7.42 10.52 -5.26
CA MET A 21 6.36 11.00 -6.16
C MET A 21 4.96 10.85 -5.53
N PHE A 22 4.71 9.72 -4.85
CA PHE A 22 3.45 9.49 -4.13
C PHE A 22 3.29 10.44 -2.94
N ILE A 23 4.34 10.62 -2.13
CA ILE A 23 4.33 11.56 -1.00
C ILE A 23 4.08 12.98 -1.51
N GLN A 24 4.70 13.38 -2.61
CA GLN A 24 4.48 14.69 -3.21
C GLN A 24 3.05 14.86 -3.72
N ALA A 25 2.49 13.85 -4.40
CA ALA A 25 1.10 13.88 -4.87
C ALA A 25 0.10 14.00 -3.70
N VAL A 26 0.31 13.25 -2.62
CA VAL A 26 -0.52 13.35 -1.40
C VAL A 26 -0.32 14.71 -0.73
N LYS A 27 0.91 15.22 -0.68
CA LYS A 27 1.21 16.55 -0.15
C LYS A 27 0.49 17.64 -0.94
N GLU A 28 0.45 17.56 -2.26
CA GLU A 28 -0.26 18.54 -3.09
C GLU A 28 -1.77 18.45 -2.91
N LEU A 29 -2.31 17.23 -2.88
CA LEU A 29 -3.75 16.99 -2.79
C LEU A 29 -4.33 17.37 -1.42
N PHE A 30 -3.62 17.08 -0.34
CA PHE A 30 -4.10 17.27 1.03
C PHE A 30 -3.40 18.39 1.79
N ARG A 31 -2.40 19.05 1.19
CA ARG A 31 -1.53 20.05 1.83
C ARG A 31 -0.89 19.56 3.13
N LYS A 32 -0.61 18.25 3.21
CA LYS A 32 -0.07 17.61 4.41
C LYS A 32 1.14 16.76 4.07
N GLU A 33 2.21 16.95 4.83
CA GLU A 33 3.40 16.12 4.71
C GLU A 33 3.14 14.75 5.33
N ILE A 34 3.38 13.71 4.54
CA ILE A 34 3.28 12.32 4.97
C ILE A 34 4.66 11.68 4.91
N SER A 35 4.90 10.73 5.82
CA SER A 35 6.18 10.03 5.87
C SER A 35 6.17 8.80 4.93
N ILE A 36 7.36 8.26 4.67
CA ILE A 36 7.51 6.98 3.98
C ILE A 36 6.76 5.85 4.71
N ALA A 37 6.59 5.93 6.03
CA ALA A 37 5.77 4.96 6.76
C ALA A 37 4.30 4.99 6.30
N SER A 38 3.75 6.19 6.06
CA SER A 38 2.39 6.35 5.54
C SER A 38 2.24 5.78 4.12
N TYR A 39 3.27 5.89 3.28
CA TYR A 39 3.30 5.25 1.96
C TYR A 39 3.12 3.73 2.09
N TYR A 40 3.96 3.05 2.87
CA TYR A 40 3.84 1.59 3.08
C TYR A 40 2.56 1.20 3.81
N PHE A 41 2.05 2.07 4.70
CA PHE A 41 0.78 1.86 5.38
C PHE A 41 -0.40 1.82 4.40
N VAL A 42 -0.40 2.63 3.34
CA VAL A 42 -1.44 2.55 2.30
C VAL A 42 -1.42 1.20 1.60
N PHE A 43 -0.25 0.69 1.21
CA PHE A 43 -0.13 -0.64 0.61
C PHE A 43 -0.56 -1.76 1.56
N PHE A 44 -0.26 -1.62 2.85
CA PHE A 44 -0.73 -2.52 3.89
C PHE A 44 -2.27 -2.52 4.00
N CYS A 45 -2.91 -1.34 4.02
CA CYS A 45 -4.37 -1.23 4.03
C CYS A 45 -5.02 -1.86 2.80
N ILE A 46 -4.44 -1.67 1.60
CA ILE A 46 -4.91 -2.30 0.36
C ILE A 46 -4.79 -3.83 0.47
N GLY A 47 -3.66 -4.31 0.97
CA GLY A 47 -3.41 -5.72 1.22
C GLY A 47 -4.42 -6.36 2.17
N ILE A 48 -4.67 -5.74 3.34
CA ILE A 48 -5.69 -6.18 4.30
C ILE A 48 -7.05 -6.21 3.64
N THR A 49 -7.44 -5.13 2.97
CA THR A 49 -8.77 -5.01 2.35
C THR A 49 -8.99 -6.15 1.37
N GLY A 50 -7.98 -6.47 0.57
CA GLY A 50 -8.06 -7.58 -0.34
C GLY A 50 -8.11 -8.94 0.38
N ASP A 51 -7.31 -9.17 1.42
CA ASP A 51 -7.34 -10.40 2.21
C ASP A 51 -8.74 -10.60 2.86
N VAL A 52 -9.35 -9.50 3.35
CA VAL A 52 -10.74 -9.49 3.84
C VAL A 52 -11.74 -9.84 2.74
N ILE A 53 -11.57 -9.31 1.52
CA ILE A 53 -12.44 -9.66 0.38
C ILE A 53 -12.31 -11.15 0.04
N LEU A 54 -11.09 -11.70 -0.02
CA LEU A 54 -10.86 -13.12 -0.26
C LEU A 54 -11.48 -14.00 0.82
N PHE A 55 -11.42 -13.55 2.08
CA PHE A 55 -12.07 -14.19 3.21
C PHE A 55 -13.58 -14.28 3.02
N PHE A 56 -14.25 -13.16 2.69
CA PHE A 56 -15.69 -13.17 2.42
C PHE A 56 -16.08 -13.97 1.17
N GLN A 57 -15.19 -14.09 0.18
CA GLN A 57 -15.41 -14.91 -1.01
C GLN A 57 -15.17 -16.41 -0.79
N GLY A 58 -14.75 -16.83 0.42
CA GLY A 58 -14.42 -18.23 0.72
C GLY A 58 -13.21 -18.77 -0.04
N LYS A 59 -12.42 -17.90 -0.68
CA LYS A 59 -11.22 -18.23 -1.46
C LYS A 59 -9.92 -17.94 -0.70
N TYR A 60 -10.02 -17.66 0.59
CA TYR A 60 -8.85 -17.40 1.42
C TYR A 60 -8.04 -18.69 1.56
N PRO A 61 -6.83 -18.76 0.96
CA PRO A 61 -6.00 -19.94 1.12
C PRO A 61 -5.57 -20.03 2.59
N ILE A 62 -5.84 -21.17 3.22
CA ILE A 62 -5.44 -21.49 4.60
C ILE A 62 -3.91 -21.53 4.68
#